data_AF-A0A8W8MVP1-F1
#
_entry.id   AF-A0A8W8MVP1-F1
#
_cell.length_a   1.000
_cell.length_b   1.000
_cell.length_c   1.000
_cell.angle_alpha   90.00
_cell.angle_beta   90.00
_cell.angle_gamma   90.00
#
_symmetry.space_group_name_H-M   'P 1'
#
loop_
_entity.id
_entity.type
_entity.pdbx_description
1 polymer ?
#
loop_
_entity_poly.entity_id
_entity_poly.type
_entity_poly.pdbx_seq_one_letter_code
_entity_poly.pdbx_strand_id
1 'polypeptide(L)'
;PVGQGKGSNGDVAPVAWILLIGDAIHNFVDGLSIGAAFTENTFLGISVSLAVLCEELPHELGDIAILLHAGLSMKRALFYNFIAAVICYIGLVIGIIVGEATSANQWIFGLAGGIFVYIALADMIPEMKEQLAEAERSGSENMLLVFVIQNSGIVIGFLIILCLVQYGGEIQV
;
A
#
# COMPACT_ATOMS: atom_id res chain seq x y z
N PRO A 1 19.20 -27.33 5.76
CA PRO A 1 18.54 -27.36 7.08
C PRO A 1 19.05 -26.20 7.95
N VAL A 2 18.35 -25.06 7.90
CA VAL A 2 18.54 -23.93 8.82
C VAL A 2 17.38 -23.99 9.80
N GLY A 3 17.65 -24.37 11.04
CA GLY A 3 16.73 -24.24 12.15
C GLY A 3 17.06 -22.97 12.92
N GLN A 4 16.02 -22.21 13.28
CA GLN A 4 15.85 -21.23 14.39
C GLN A 4 14.96 -20.08 13.88
N GLY A 5 13.84 -19.69 14.50
CA GLY A 5 13.30 -20.03 15.81
C GLY A 5 11.82 -20.42 15.77
N LYS A 6 11.52 -21.58 16.37
CA LYS A 6 10.18 -21.88 16.87
C LYS A 6 9.93 -20.93 18.04
N GLY A 7 9.20 -19.85 17.81
CA GLY A 7 8.68 -18.99 18.88
C GLY A 7 7.81 -19.83 19.80
N SER A 8 8.29 -20.04 21.03
CA SER A 8 7.52 -20.58 22.14
C SER A 8 6.41 -19.58 22.45
N ASN A 9 5.14 -20.01 22.36
CA ASN A 9 3.94 -19.30 22.83
C ASN A 9 3.77 -17.84 22.39
N GLY A 10 3.00 -17.62 21.32
CA GLY A 10 2.18 -16.40 21.18
C GLY A 10 2.85 -15.13 20.67
N ASP A 11 4.18 -15.08 20.55
CA ASP A 11 4.88 -13.90 20.05
C ASP A 11 4.84 -13.82 18.52
N VAL A 12 4.06 -12.87 18.03
CA VAL A 12 4.01 -12.44 16.64
C VAL A 12 5.38 -11.87 16.24
N ALA A 13 5.90 -12.23 15.07
CA ALA A 13 7.18 -11.72 14.59
C ALA A 13 7.18 -10.17 14.60
N PRO A 14 8.26 -9.50 15.07
CA PRO A 14 8.33 -8.03 15.09
C PRO A 14 8.01 -7.37 13.73
N VAL A 15 8.34 -8.06 12.64
CA VAL A 15 8.04 -7.66 11.25
C VAL A 15 6.54 -7.42 11.05
N ALA A 16 5.66 -8.25 11.62
CA ALA A 16 4.22 -8.10 11.47
C ALA A 16 3.69 -6.82 12.14
N TRP A 17 4.27 -6.39 13.26
CA TRP A 17 3.87 -5.13 13.89
C TRP A 17 4.34 -3.91 13.12
N ILE A 18 5.54 -3.97 12.55
CA ILE A 18 6.08 -2.89 11.70
C ILE A 18 5.22 -2.74 10.45
N LEU A 19 4.87 -3.86 9.81
CA LEU A 19 3.99 -3.91 8.65
C LEU A 19 2.61 -3.28 8.97
N LEU A 20 1.94 -3.74 10.03
CA LEU A 20 0.62 -3.19 10.41
C LEU A 20 0.63 -1.70 10.74
N ILE A 21 1.73 -1.18 11.29
CA ILE A 21 1.88 0.26 11.54
C ILE A 21 2.14 1.02 10.24
N GLY A 22 2.97 0.46 9.35
CA GLY A 22 3.21 1.01 8.02
C GLY A 22 1.92 1.11 7.21
N ASP A 23 1.17 0.01 7.17
CA ASP A 23 -0.14 -0.10 6.53
C ASP A 23 -1.16 0.91 7.10
N ALA A 24 -1.24 1.05 8.42
CA ALA A 24 -2.11 2.05 9.04
C ALA A 24 -1.74 3.50 8.64
N ILE A 25 -0.45 3.81 8.48
CA ILE A 25 0.02 5.13 8.01
C ILE A 25 -0.27 5.31 6.52
N HIS A 26 -0.11 4.27 5.71
CA HIS A 26 -0.47 4.27 4.29
C HIS A 26 -1.95 4.62 4.14
N ASN A 27 -2.81 3.79 4.74
CA ASN A 27 -4.25 3.94 4.72
C ASN A 27 -4.69 5.33 5.21
N PHE A 28 -4.05 5.88 6.24
CA PHE A 28 -4.31 7.26 6.69
C PHE A 28 -4.10 8.29 5.58
N VAL A 29 -3.00 8.18 4.84
CA VAL A 29 -2.58 9.14 3.80
C VAL A 29 -3.45 9.00 2.55
N ASP A 30 -3.88 7.79 2.23
CA ASP A 30 -4.88 7.55 1.19
C ASP A 30 -6.18 8.26 1.50
N GLY A 31 -6.67 8.06 2.73
CA GLY A 31 -7.84 8.76 3.24
C GLY A 31 -7.69 10.27 3.12
N LEU A 32 -6.55 10.80 3.60
CA LEU A 32 -6.26 12.23 3.55
C LEU A 32 -6.32 12.77 2.12
N SER A 33 -5.76 12.03 1.16
CA SER A 33 -5.74 12.37 -0.27
C SER A 33 -7.13 12.32 -0.89
N ILE A 34 -7.92 11.30 -0.58
CA ILE A 34 -9.31 11.18 -1.02
C ILE A 34 -10.13 12.37 -0.49
N GLY A 35 -9.96 12.70 0.81
CA GLY A 35 -10.67 13.80 1.45
C GLY A 35 -10.37 15.15 0.80
N ALA A 36 -9.09 15.46 0.58
CA ALA A 36 -8.66 16.66 -0.12
C ALA A 36 -9.13 16.70 -1.59
N ALA A 37 -9.17 15.55 -2.27
CA ALA A 37 -9.66 15.47 -3.64
C ALA A 37 -11.16 15.79 -3.75
N PHE A 38 -11.97 15.36 -2.77
CA PHE A 38 -13.39 15.68 -2.72
C PHE A 38 -13.70 17.15 -2.39
N THR A 39 -12.79 17.88 -1.73
CA THR A 39 -12.97 19.33 -1.51
C THR A 39 -12.69 20.16 -2.76
N GLU A 40 -11.82 19.68 -3.65
CA GLU A 40 -11.57 20.31 -4.96
C GLU A 40 -12.76 20.12 -5.91
N ASN A 41 -13.11 18.87 -6.22
CA ASN A 41 -14.33 18.54 -6.95
C ASN A 41 -14.68 17.05 -6.85
N THR A 42 -15.96 16.72 -7.07
CA THR A 42 -16.47 15.35 -6.94
C THR A 42 -15.83 14.36 -7.92
N PHE A 43 -15.51 14.76 -9.16
CA PHE A 43 -14.90 13.88 -10.15
C PHE A 43 -13.47 13.49 -9.77
N LEU A 44 -12.68 14.43 -9.27
CA LEU A 44 -11.33 14.21 -8.76
C LEU A 44 -11.37 13.30 -7.53
N GLY A 45 -12.29 13.56 -6.59
CA GLY A 45 -12.52 12.69 -5.43
C GLY A 45 -12.83 11.24 -5.82
N ILE A 46 -13.73 11.03 -6.79
CA ILE A 46 -14.04 9.69 -7.33
C ILE A 46 -12.81 9.07 -8.00
N SER A 47 -12.07 9.84 -8.80
CA SER A 47 -10.88 9.35 -9.50
C SER A 47 -9.79 8.90 -8.53
N VAL A 48 -9.49 9.71 -7.51
CA VAL A 48 -8.49 9.38 -6.48
C VAL A 48 -8.94 8.18 -5.65
N SER A 49 -10.22 8.10 -5.27
CA SER A 49 -10.76 6.93 -4.56
C SER A 49 -10.61 5.64 -5.36
N LEU A 50 -10.84 5.69 -6.66
CA LEU A 50 -10.69 4.53 -7.53
C LEU A 50 -9.22 4.13 -7.70
N ALA A 51 -8.31 5.11 -7.80
CA ALA A 51 -6.87 4.85 -7.86
C ALA A 51 -6.37 4.15 -6.60
N VAL A 52 -6.70 4.69 -5.42
CA VAL A 52 -6.40 4.08 -4.11
C VAL A 52 -6.98 2.67 -4.02
N LEU A 53 -8.25 2.48 -4.38
CA LEU A 53 -8.86 1.15 -4.35
C LEU A 53 -8.09 0.12 -5.22
N CYS A 54 -7.58 0.56 -6.37
CA CYS A 54 -6.84 -0.31 -7.28
C CYS A 54 -5.45 -0.70 -6.76
N GLU A 55 -4.79 0.14 -5.97
CA GLU A 55 -3.47 -0.16 -5.40
C GLU A 55 -3.56 -0.84 -4.02
N GLU A 56 -4.58 -0.52 -3.22
CA GLU A 56 -4.79 -1.11 -1.90
C GLU A 56 -5.23 -2.58 -1.96
N LEU A 57 -6.08 -2.96 -2.92
CA LEU A 57 -6.54 -4.36 -3.03
C LEU A 57 -5.38 -5.38 -3.17
N PRO A 58 -4.40 -5.19 -4.07
CA PRO A 58 -3.24 -6.07 -4.13
C PRO A 58 -2.28 -5.90 -2.94
N HIS A 59 -2.14 -4.68 -2.38
CA HIS A 59 -1.30 -4.40 -1.22
C HIS A 59 -1.78 -5.19 0.02
N GLU A 60 -3.05 -5.04 0.36
CA GLU A 60 -3.73 -5.70 1.49
C GLU A 60 -3.66 -7.24 1.40
N LEU A 61 -3.75 -7.80 0.19
CA LEU A 61 -3.58 -9.24 -0.04
C LEU A 61 -2.14 -9.70 0.19
N GLY A 62 -1.16 -8.87 -0.16
CA GLY A 62 0.26 -9.09 0.14
C GLY A 62 0.52 -9.10 1.64
N ASP A 63 -0.01 -8.11 2.35
CA ASP A 63 0.09 -7.97 3.80
C ASP A 63 -0.46 -9.18 4.53
N ILE A 64 -1.64 -9.67 4.13
CA ILE A 64 -2.21 -10.90 4.69
C ILE A 64 -1.25 -12.09 4.47
N ALA A 65 -0.62 -12.21 3.30
CA ALA A 65 0.32 -13.30 3.01
C ALA A 65 1.57 -13.23 3.90
N ILE A 66 2.10 -12.03 4.15
CA ILE A 66 3.25 -11.80 5.02
C ILE A 66 2.88 -12.05 6.49
N LEU A 67 1.73 -11.58 6.95
CA LEU A 67 1.23 -11.81 8.31
C LEU A 67 1.03 -13.30 8.60
N LEU A 68 0.55 -14.07 7.63
CA LEU A 68 0.46 -15.53 7.72
C LEU A 68 1.84 -16.19 7.83
N HIS A 69 2.82 -15.73 7.05
CA HIS A 69 4.22 -16.21 7.14
C HIS A 69 4.87 -15.84 8.48
N ALA A 70 4.54 -14.68 9.04
CA ALA A 70 4.96 -14.21 10.36
C ALA A 70 4.31 -14.98 11.53
N GLY A 71 3.41 -15.94 11.24
CA GLY A 71 2.83 -16.86 12.21
C GLY A 71 1.46 -16.44 12.76
N LEU A 72 0.79 -15.43 12.18
CA LEU A 72 -0.60 -15.12 12.53
C LEU A 72 -1.56 -16.15 11.92
N SER A 73 -2.69 -16.37 12.59
CA SER A 73 -3.80 -17.10 11.99
C SER A 73 -4.56 -16.21 11.00
N MET A 74 -5.15 -16.81 9.96
CA MET A 74 -5.92 -16.09 8.93
C MET A 74 -6.94 -15.10 9.52
N LYS A 75 -7.66 -15.49 10.57
CA LYS A 75 -8.64 -14.62 11.23
C LYS A 75 -7.98 -13.39 11.88
N ARG A 76 -6.79 -13.55 12.46
CA ARG A 76 -6.06 -12.44 13.10
C ARG A 76 -5.43 -11.52 12.06
N ALA A 77 -4.83 -12.09 11.01
CA ALA A 77 -4.28 -11.32 9.91
C ALA A 77 -5.34 -10.42 9.29
N LEU A 78 -6.49 -10.99 8.88
CA LEU A 78 -7.62 -10.23 8.34
C LEU A 78 -8.15 -9.16 9.30
N PHE A 79 -8.21 -9.47 10.60
CA PHE A 79 -8.71 -8.52 11.58
C PHE A 79 -7.78 -7.32 11.79
N TYR A 80 -6.47 -7.54 11.85
CA TYR A 80 -5.52 -6.44 12.02
C TYR A 80 -5.39 -5.58 10.76
N ASN A 81 -5.38 -6.19 9.58
CA ASN A 81 -5.45 -5.47 8.30
C ASN A 81 -6.71 -4.61 8.22
N PHE A 82 -7.87 -5.18 8.54
CA PHE A 82 -9.11 -4.40 8.57
C PHE A 82 -9.06 -3.21 9.54
N ILE A 83 -8.39 -3.33 10.68
CA ILE A 83 -8.21 -2.20 11.61
C ILE A 83 -7.31 -1.12 10.99
N ALA A 84 -6.22 -1.52 10.31
CA ALA A 84 -5.36 -0.59 9.60
C ALA A 84 -6.12 0.14 8.48
N ALA A 85 -6.90 -0.58 7.68
CA ALA A 85 -7.77 -0.02 6.65
C ALA A 85 -8.81 0.98 7.19
N VAL A 86 -9.34 0.78 8.40
CA VAL A 86 -10.27 1.73 9.03
C VAL A 86 -9.64 3.09 9.29
N ILE A 87 -8.31 3.17 9.43
CA ILE A 87 -7.60 4.44 9.61
C ILE A 87 -7.77 5.36 8.38
N CYS A 88 -8.03 4.79 7.19
CA CYS A 88 -8.36 5.57 5.99
C CYS A 88 -9.55 6.50 6.18
N TYR A 89 -10.59 6.08 6.92
CA TYR A 89 -11.72 6.98 7.21
C TYR A 89 -11.34 8.17 8.09
N ILE A 90 -10.36 7.99 8.99
CA ILE A 90 -9.85 9.09 9.82
C ILE A 90 -9.10 10.08 8.93
N GLY A 91 -8.24 9.57 8.05
CA GLY A 91 -7.57 10.36 7.02
C GLY A 91 -8.55 11.16 6.17
N LEU A 92 -9.61 10.51 5.68
CA LEU A 92 -10.68 11.12 4.88
C LEU A 92 -11.32 12.32 5.58
N VAL A 93 -11.74 12.15 6.83
CA VAL A 93 -12.38 13.23 7.59
C VAL A 93 -11.42 14.40 7.79
N ILE A 94 -10.15 14.13 8.12
CA ILE A 94 -9.14 15.17 8.28
C ILE A 94 -8.86 15.85 6.94
N GLY A 95 -8.79 15.10 5.85
CA GLY A 95 -8.57 15.60 4.49
C GLY A 95 -9.67 16.55 4.05
N ILE A 96 -10.93 16.24 4.37
CA ILE A 96 -12.07 17.14 4.12
C ILE A 96 -11.94 18.42 4.95
N ILE A 97 -11.73 18.30 6.27
CA ILE A 97 -11.65 19.46 7.18
C ILE A 97 -10.52 20.40 6.80
N VAL A 98 -9.34 19.83 6.50
CA VAL A 98 -8.14 20.61 6.18
C VAL A 98 -8.19 21.12 4.74
N GLY A 99 -8.76 20.34 3.82
CA GLY A 99 -8.85 20.68 2.40
C GLY A 99 -9.81 21.80 2.06
N GLU A 100 -10.71 22.20 2.97
CA GLU A 100 -11.51 23.43 2.82
C GLU A 100 -10.65 24.71 2.91
N ALA A 101 -9.44 24.64 3.48
CA ALA A 101 -8.49 25.74 3.45
C ALA A 101 -7.84 25.81 2.06
N THR A 102 -8.02 26.94 1.35
CA THR A 102 -7.70 27.15 -0.08
C THR A 102 -6.26 26.86 -0.52
N SER A 103 -5.32 26.70 0.41
CA SER A 103 -3.91 26.35 0.10
C SER A 103 -3.47 25.01 0.66
N ALA A 104 -4.30 24.30 1.43
CA ALA A 104 -3.89 23.08 2.11
C ALA A 104 -3.84 21.85 1.18
N ASN A 105 -4.66 21.81 0.13
CA ASN A 105 -4.70 20.69 -0.83
C ASN A 105 -3.35 20.44 -1.50
N GLN A 106 -2.62 21.50 -1.88
CA GLN A 106 -1.28 21.37 -2.46
C GLN A 106 -0.28 20.70 -1.50
N TRP A 107 -0.35 21.04 -0.22
CA TRP A 107 0.50 20.44 0.81
C TRP A 107 0.09 19.00 1.11
N ILE A 108 -1.22 18.71 1.13
CA ILE A 108 -1.74 17.34 1.32
C ILE A 108 -1.26 16.43 0.18
N PHE A 109 -1.45 16.83 -1.07
CA PHE A 109 -1.00 16.03 -2.21
C PHE A 109 0.53 15.93 -2.30
N GLY A 110 1.26 16.98 -1.94
CA GLY A 110 2.71 16.94 -1.84
C GLY A 110 3.21 15.98 -0.77
N LEU A 111 2.55 15.96 0.40
CA LEU A 111 2.83 15.01 1.48
C LEU A 111 2.47 13.58 1.09
N ALA A 112 1.31 13.38 0.46
CA ALA A 112 0.86 12.08 0.00
C ALA A 112 1.82 11.47 -1.03
N GLY A 113 2.19 12.24 -2.06
CA GLY A 113 3.18 11.80 -3.04
C GLY A 113 4.54 11.48 -2.41
N GLY A 114 4.97 12.25 -1.40
CA GLY A 114 6.19 11.97 -0.66
C GLY A 114 6.14 10.66 0.12
N ILE A 115 5.01 10.37 0.78
CA ILE A 115 4.81 9.12 1.53
C ILE A 115 4.71 7.93 0.57
N PHE A 116 4.04 8.06 -0.58
CA PHE A 116 4.00 7.00 -1.59
C PHE A 116 5.39 6.62 -2.10
N VAL A 117 6.24 7.63 -2.36
CA VAL A 117 7.64 7.37 -2.72
C VAL A 117 8.38 6.67 -1.57
N TYR A 118 8.15 7.09 -0.32
CA TYR A 118 8.74 6.45 0.85
C TYR A 118 8.31 5.00 0.98
N ILE A 119 7.01 4.68 0.92
CA ILE A 119 6.48 3.32 1.04
C ILE A 119 6.99 2.44 -0.10
N ALA A 120 6.98 2.94 -1.34
CA ALA A 120 7.51 2.21 -2.48
C ALA A 120 9.00 1.83 -2.29
N LEU A 121 9.81 2.73 -1.72
CA LEU A 121 11.24 2.49 -1.54
C LEU A 121 11.58 1.72 -0.26
N ALA A 122 10.90 2.01 0.86
CA ALA A 122 11.21 1.52 2.18
C ALA A 122 10.50 0.21 2.52
N ASP A 123 9.39 -0.09 1.85
CA ASP A 123 8.57 -1.28 2.12
C ASP A 123 8.58 -2.25 0.93
N MET A 124 8.07 -1.81 -0.24
CA MET A 124 7.96 -2.70 -1.41
C MET A 124 9.30 -3.19 -1.94
N ILE A 125 10.33 -2.33 -2.05
CA ILE A 125 11.64 -2.77 -2.58
C ILE A 125 12.29 -3.86 -1.69
N PRO A 126 12.37 -3.70 -0.36
CA PRO A 126 12.85 -4.76 0.53
C PRO A 126 12.08 -6.07 0.39
N GLU A 127 10.75 -6.02 0.38
CA GLU A 127 9.88 -7.21 0.23
C GLU A 127 10.15 -7.93 -1.10
N MET A 128 10.21 -7.18 -2.21
CA MET A 128 10.52 -7.75 -3.54
C MET A 128 11.88 -8.46 -3.56
N LYS A 129 12.88 -7.92 -2.84
CA LYS A 129 14.21 -8.52 -2.73
C LYS A 129 14.19 -9.79 -1.89
N GLU A 130 13.40 -9.82 -0.81
CA GLU A 130 13.25 -10.99 0.03
C GLU A 130 12.60 -12.15 -0.74
N GLN A 131 11.52 -11.88 -1.49
CA GLN A 131 10.88 -12.88 -2.35
C GLN A 131 11.82 -13.43 -3.42
N LEU A 132 12.66 -12.57 -4.02
CA LEU A 132 13.66 -13.01 -5.00
C LEU A 132 14.73 -13.90 -4.34
N ALA A 133 15.21 -13.52 -3.15
CA ALA A 133 16.19 -14.29 -2.40
C ALA A 133 15.63 -15.65 -1.93
N GLU A 134 14.34 -15.72 -1.58
CA GLU A 134 13.66 -16.98 -1.27
C GLU A 134 13.55 -17.90 -2.50
N ALA A 135 13.17 -17.33 -3.66
CA ALA A 135 13.11 -18.08 -4.92
C ALA A 135 14.48 -18.65 -5.33
N GLU A 136 15.56 -17.88 -5.13
CA GLU A 136 16.94 -18.29 -5.37
C GLU A 136 17.37 -19.42 -4.40
N ARG A 137 17.12 -19.27 -3.09
CA ARG A 137 17.42 -20.28 -2.06
C ARG A 137 16.69 -21.60 -2.28
N SER A 138 15.48 -21.55 -2.82
CA SER A 138 14.71 -22.75 -3.14
C SER A 138 15.23 -23.51 -4.37
N GLY A 139 16.26 -22.99 -5.07
CA GLY A 139 16.81 -23.60 -6.29
C GLY A 139 15.78 -23.72 -7.43
N SER A 140 14.79 -22.82 -7.43
CA SER A 140 13.60 -22.96 -8.27
C SER A 140 13.87 -22.55 -9.71
N GLU A 141 13.40 -23.37 -10.67
CA GLU A 141 13.30 -22.98 -12.10
C GLU A 141 12.45 -21.71 -12.31
N ASN A 142 11.71 -21.28 -11.28
CA ASN A 142 10.84 -20.11 -11.31
C ASN A 142 11.55 -18.77 -11.06
N MET A 143 12.87 -18.71 -10.85
CA MET A 143 13.57 -17.44 -10.61
C MET A 143 13.37 -16.44 -11.78
N LEU A 144 13.46 -16.93 -13.01
CA LEU A 144 13.17 -16.13 -14.21
C LEU A 144 11.70 -15.68 -14.25
N LEU A 145 10.78 -16.55 -13.81
CA LEU A 145 9.36 -16.26 -13.76
C LEU A 145 9.05 -15.17 -12.72
N VAL A 146 9.63 -15.26 -11.51
CA VAL A 146 9.50 -14.23 -10.46
C VAL A 146 10.04 -12.89 -10.96
N PHE A 147 11.22 -12.90 -11.58
CA PHE A 147 11.82 -11.69 -12.15
C PHE A 147 10.94 -11.06 -13.24
N VAL A 148 10.41 -11.87 -14.16
CA VAL A 148 9.52 -11.39 -15.24
C VAL A 148 8.21 -10.86 -14.66
N ILE A 149 7.61 -11.56 -13.69
CA ILE A 149 6.38 -11.11 -13.03
C ILE A 149 6.62 -9.77 -12.33
N GLN A 150 7.67 -9.63 -11.53
CA GLN A 150 7.99 -8.39 -10.82
C GLN A 150 8.20 -7.21 -11.77
N ASN A 151 9.02 -7.37 -12.82
CA ASN A 151 9.24 -6.30 -13.79
C ASN A 151 7.98 -5.97 -14.57
N SER A 152 7.19 -6.98 -14.96
CA SER A 152 5.91 -6.75 -15.64
C SER A 152 4.93 -5.99 -14.75
N GLY A 153 4.84 -6.31 -13.46
CA GLY A 153 4.00 -5.61 -12.49
C GLY A 153 4.39 -4.15 -12.34
N ILE A 154 5.68 -3.84 -12.18
CA ILE A 154 6.17 -2.46 -12.11
C ILE A 154 5.85 -1.70 -13.39
N VAL A 155 6.10 -2.28 -14.56
CA VAL A 155 5.82 -1.63 -15.85
C VAL A 155 4.33 -1.39 -16.03
N ILE A 156 3.48 -2.37 -15.70
CA ILE A 156 2.02 -2.25 -15.80
C ILE A 156 1.53 -1.17 -14.84
N GLY A 157 1.96 -1.18 -13.58
CA GLY A 157 1.58 -0.16 -12.59
C GLY A 157 1.99 1.24 -13.04
N PHE A 158 3.22 1.41 -13.52
CA PHE A 158 3.69 2.68 -14.06
C PHE A 158 2.87 3.15 -15.27
N LEU A 159 2.52 2.25 -16.19
CA LEU A 159 1.68 2.57 -17.34
C LEU A 159 0.25 2.95 -16.93
N ILE A 160 -0.32 2.29 -15.93
CA ILE A 160 -1.64 2.63 -15.38
C ILE A 160 -1.62 4.04 -14.79
N ILE A 161 -0.64 4.36 -13.94
CA ILE A 161 -0.50 5.69 -13.35
C ILE A 161 -0.26 6.75 -14.42
N LEU A 162 0.60 6.50 -15.42
CA LEU A 162 0.81 7.41 -16.54
C LEU A 162 -0.49 7.65 -17.33
N CYS A 163 -1.27 6.59 -17.57
CA CYS A 163 -2.56 6.69 -18.24
C CYS A 163 -3.53 7.56 -17.43
N LEU A 164 -3.66 7.30 -16.12
CA LEU A 164 -4.50 8.09 -15.21
C LEU A 164 -4.08 9.56 -15.18
N VAL A 165 -2.78 9.86 -15.15
CA VAL A 165 -2.28 11.24 -15.18
C VAL A 165 -2.56 11.92 -16.53
N GLN A 166 -2.32 11.21 -17.63
CA GLN A 166 -2.49 11.77 -18.97
C GLN A 166 -3.95 12.04 -19.32
N TYR A 167 -4.87 11.15 -18.94
CA TYR A 167 -6.31 11.31 -19.19
C TYR A 167 -7.04 12.03 -18.05
N GLY A 168 -6.44 12.18 -16.87
CA GLY A 168 -7.02 12.90 -15.73
C GLY A 168 -7.25 14.39 -16.03
N GLY A 169 -6.44 15.00 -16.90
CA GLY A 169 -6.61 16.38 -17.33
C GLY A 169 -7.79 16.61 -18.29
N GLU A 170 -8.28 15.56 -18.96
CA GLU A 170 -9.41 15.61 -19.91
C GLU A 170 -10.77 15.41 -19.20
N ILE A 171 -10.79 15.14 -17.88
CA ILE A 171 -12.01 14.96 -17.06
C ILE A 171 -12.55 16.31 -16.54
N GLN A 172 -12.12 17.44 -17.12
CA GLN A 172 -12.76 18.73 -16.91
C GLN A 172 -13.88 18.92 -17.95
N VAL A 173 -15.08 18.42 -17.64
CA VAL A 173 -16.34 18.82 -18.28
C VAL A 173 -17.22 19.51 -17.25
#